data_AF-D0NC57-F1
#
_entry.id   AF-D0NC57-F1
#
_cell.length_a   1.000
_cell.length_b   1.000
_cell.length_c   1.000
_cell.angle_alpha   90.00
_cell.angle_beta   90.00
_cell.angle_gamma   90.00
#
_symmetry.space_group_name_H-M   'P 1'
#
loop_
_entity.id
_entity.type
_entity.pdbx_description
1 polymer ?
#
loop_
_entity_poly.entity_id
_entity_poly.type
_entity_poly.pdbx_seq_one_letter_code
_entity_poly.pdbx_strand_id
1 'polypeptide(L)'
;MQDRKHIVIDTIDDLREFNKNDDVADSKLRDSIRIQARLLWVTNEYIHGLRFLRVYLGEQKADEPLLEQQTAYQKAQQDDPYEANQYLITLSLYDIAANSPDLPSPGSIIVRTAIPGPPSVSSKHYSDF
;
A
#
# COMPACT_ATOMS: atom_id res chain seq x y z
N MET A 1 -5.46 -4.13 29.90
CA MET A 1 -4.98 -3.81 28.54
C MET A 1 -6.18 -3.36 27.74
N GLN A 2 -6.28 -2.07 27.39
CA GLN A 2 -7.34 -1.61 26.49
C GLN A 2 -6.98 -2.06 25.08
N ASP A 3 -7.85 -2.86 24.50
CA ASP A 3 -7.85 -3.24 23.09
C ASP A 3 -7.93 -1.94 22.27
N ARG A 4 -6.82 -1.49 21.69
CA ARG A 4 -6.84 -0.30 20.84
C ARG A 4 -7.60 -0.69 19.58
N LYS A 5 -8.86 -0.26 19.51
CA LYS A 5 -9.72 -0.42 18.33
C LYS A 5 -9.01 0.20 17.13
N HIS A 6 -8.42 -0.63 16.29
CA HIS A 6 -7.81 -0.17 15.05
C HIS A 6 -8.90 0.34 14.12
N ILE A 7 -8.67 1.49 13.48
CA ILE A 7 -9.53 1.99 12.41
C ILE A 7 -9.19 1.17 11.16
N VAL A 8 -10.19 0.54 10.56
CA VAL A 8 -10.03 -0.21 9.32
C VAL A 8 -10.38 0.70 8.15
N ILE A 9 -9.47 0.83 7.21
CA ILE A 9 -9.64 1.54 5.93
C ILE A 9 -9.72 0.47 4.85
N ASP A 10 -10.89 0.29 4.23
CA ASP A 10 -11.12 -0.74 3.21
C ASP A 10 -11.55 -0.19 1.84
N THR A 11 -11.65 1.13 1.71
CA THR A 11 -11.93 1.88 0.47
C THR A 11 -10.80 2.86 0.12
N ILE A 12 -10.69 3.22 -1.15
CA ILE A 12 -9.73 4.24 -1.60
C ILE A 12 -10.15 5.64 -1.11
N ASP A 13 -11.46 5.90 -1.04
CA ASP A 13 -11.96 7.20 -0.60
C ASP A 13 -11.71 7.44 0.90
N ASP A 14 -11.89 6.43 1.75
CA ASP A 14 -11.51 6.54 3.17
C ASP A 14 -10.00 6.74 3.33
N LEU A 15 -9.19 6.09 2.50
CA LEU A 15 -7.73 6.28 2.51
C LEU A 15 -7.35 7.70 2.07
N ARG A 16 -8.04 8.26 1.08
CA ARG A 16 -7.85 9.64 0.64
C ARG A 16 -8.29 10.64 1.70
N GLU A 17 -9.43 10.40 2.36
CA GLU A 17 -9.93 11.25 3.43
C GLU A 17 -8.97 11.26 4.61
N PHE A 18 -8.49 10.09 5.02
CA PHE A 18 -7.44 9.94 6.03
C PHE A 18 -6.19 10.73 5.65
N ASN A 19 -5.61 10.50 4.46
CA ASN A 19 -4.40 11.21 4.04
C ASN A 19 -4.55 12.74 3.95
N LYS A 20 -5.77 13.26 3.75
CA LYS A 20 -6.04 14.71 3.68
C LYS A 20 -6.16 15.34 5.07
N ASN A 21 -6.80 14.63 5.99
CA ASN A 21 -7.20 15.18 7.28
C ASN A 21 -6.20 14.87 8.40
N ASP A 22 -5.35 13.87 8.19
CA ASP A 22 -4.49 13.31 9.23
C ASP A 22 -3.00 13.53 8.96
N ASP A 23 -2.25 13.86 10.02
CA ASP A 23 -0.79 13.90 9.96
C ASP A 23 -0.22 12.48 9.94
N VAL A 24 -0.04 11.95 8.74
CA VAL A 24 0.58 10.64 8.51
C VAL A 24 2.01 10.56 9.06
N ALA A 25 2.64 11.65 9.51
CA ALA A 25 3.91 11.63 10.22
C ALA A 25 3.79 11.14 11.68
N ASP A 26 2.61 11.22 12.31
CA ASP A 26 2.37 10.71 13.67
C ASP A 26 2.38 9.18 13.69
N SER A 27 3.34 8.60 14.43
CA SER A 27 3.46 7.16 14.58
C SER A 27 2.28 6.53 15.32
N LYS A 28 1.68 7.22 16.30
CA LYS A 28 0.53 6.69 17.05
C LYS A 28 -0.69 6.55 16.17
N LEU A 29 -0.86 7.50 15.25
CA LEU A 29 -1.94 7.51 14.28
C LEU A 29 -1.74 6.41 13.23
N ARG A 30 -0.52 6.28 12.69
CA ARG A 30 -0.17 5.18 11.78
C ARG A 30 -0.38 3.80 12.42
N ASP A 31 0.05 3.62 13.67
CA ASP A 31 -0.11 2.35 14.39
C ASP A 31 -1.58 2.02 14.69
N SER A 32 -2.46 3.03 14.64
CA SER A 32 -3.89 2.87 14.90
C SER A 32 -4.70 2.44 13.68
N ILE A 33 -4.13 2.49 12.47
CA ILE A 33 -4.87 2.15 11.24
C ILE A 33 -4.46 0.79 10.65
N ARG A 34 -5.44 0.12 10.05
CA ARG A 34 -5.25 -1.08 9.24
C ARG A 34 -5.89 -0.86 7.87
N ILE A 35 -5.06 -0.89 6.84
CA ILE A 35 -5.53 -0.86 5.45
C ILE A 35 -5.83 -2.30 5.04
N GLN A 36 -7.02 -2.55 4.55
CA GLN A 36 -7.42 -3.81 3.95
C GLN A 36 -7.73 -3.59 2.48
N ALA A 37 -7.06 -4.33 1.60
CA ALA A 37 -7.19 -4.14 0.17
C ALA A 37 -7.13 -5.48 -0.55
N ARG A 38 -7.82 -5.58 -1.69
CA ARG A 38 -7.82 -6.79 -2.52
C ARG A 38 -6.61 -6.76 -3.43
N LEU A 39 -5.79 -7.82 -3.40
CA LEU A 39 -4.69 -7.96 -4.35
C LEU A 39 -5.24 -8.17 -5.76
N LEU A 40 -4.92 -7.27 -6.69
CA LEU A 40 -5.35 -7.39 -8.07
C LEU A 40 -4.28 -8.09 -8.91
N TRP A 41 -3.07 -7.53 -9.00
CA TRP A 41 -1.97 -8.21 -9.68
C TRP A 41 -0.61 -7.71 -9.16
N VAL A 42 0.44 -8.40 -9.60
CA VAL A 42 1.82 -8.00 -9.35
C VAL A 42 2.57 -7.94 -10.68
N THR A 43 3.62 -7.12 -10.75
CA THR A 43 4.54 -7.09 -11.90
C THR A 43 5.96 -6.79 -11.43
N ASN A 44 6.95 -7.28 -12.19
CA ASN A 44 8.33 -6.91 -11.96
C ASN A 44 8.60 -5.54 -12.60
N GLU A 45 9.25 -4.66 -11.86
CA GLU A 45 9.81 -3.39 -12.33
C GLU A 45 11.32 -3.40 -12.14
N TYR A 46 12.05 -2.84 -13.11
CA TYR A 46 13.50 -2.72 -13.06
C TYR A 46 13.87 -1.24 -13.16
N ILE A 47 14.44 -0.69 -12.09
CA ILE A 47 14.81 0.72 -12.01
C ILE A 47 16.30 0.78 -11.67
N HIS A 48 17.11 1.33 -12.57
CA HIS A 48 18.57 1.44 -12.40
C HIS A 48 19.28 0.12 -12.04
N GLY A 49 18.83 -1.00 -12.61
CA GLY A 49 19.40 -2.33 -12.34
C GLY A 49 18.90 -2.98 -11.04
N LEU A 50 18.09 -2.28 -10.26
CA LEU A 50 17.42 -2.83 -9.09
C LEU A 50 16.06 -3.41 -9.49
N ARG A 51 15.74 -4.58 -8.94
CA ARG A 51 14.46 -5.25 -9.14
C ARG A 51 13.49 -4.86 -8.02
N PHE A 52 12.30 -4.44 -8.42
CA PHE A 52 11.18 -4.18 -7.54
C PHE A 52 9.99 -5.04 -7.96
N LEU A 53 9.27 -5.56 -6.98
CA LEU A 53 7.94 -6.10 -7.19
C LEU A 53 6.93 -4.99 -6.98
N ARG A 54 6.21 -4.62 -8.03
CA ARG A 54 5.09 -3.71 -7.95
C ARG A 54 3.83 -4.50 -7.65
N VAL A 55 3.13 -4.11 -6.59
CA VAL A 55 1.90 -4.75 -6.11
C VAL A 55 0.77 -3.76 -6.26
N TYR A 56 -0.26 -4.14 -7.00
CA TYR A 56 -1.45 -3.32 -7.24
C TYR A 56 -2.63 -3.87 -6.45
N LEU A 57 -3.17 -3.03 -5.58
CA LEU A 57 -4.29 -3.36 -4.72
C LEU A 57 -5.48 -2.46 -5.05
N GLY A 58 -6.66 -3.05 -5.09
CA GLY A 58 -7.93 -2.35 -5.21
C GLY A 58 -8.72 -2.42 -3.89
N GLU A 59 -9.92 -1.87 -3.90
CA GLU A 59 -10.81 -1.90 -2.75
C GLU A 59 -11.13 -3.34 -2.32
N GLN A 60 -11.24 -3.56 -1.01
CA GLN A 60 -11.56 -4.88 -0.47
C GLN A 60 -12.93 -5.36 -0.94
N LYS A 61 -13.91 -4.45 -0.95
CA LYS A 61 -15.33 -4.71 -1.25
C LYS A 61 -15.78 -4.06 -2.56
N ALA A 62 -14.93 -4.09 -3.58
CA ALA A 62 -15.37 -3.77 -4.93
C ALA A 62 -16.52 -4.71 -5.34
N ASP A 63 -17.59 -4.13 -5.89
CA ASP A 63 -18.77 -4.84 -6.38
C ASP A 63 -18.46 -5.66 -7.63
N GLU A 64 -17.45 -5.23 -8.40
CA GLU A 64 -17.02 -5.93 -9.60
C GLU A 64 -16.30 -7.25 -9.28
N PRO A 65 -16.49 -8.29 -10.12
CA PRO A 65 -15.68 -9.48 -10.10
C PRO A 65 -14.19 -9.17 -10.28
N LEU A 66 -13.31 -9.95 -9.62
CA LEU A 66 -11.86 -9.76 -9.67
C LEU A 66 -11.30 -9.63 -11.10
N LEU A 67 -11.75 -10.48 -12.02
CA LEU A 67 -11.25 -10.47 -13.41
C LEU A 67 -11.64 -9.20 -14.16
N GLU A 68 -12.86 -8.70 -13.95
CA GLU A 68 -13.34 -7.45 -14.55
C GLU A 68 -12.53 -6.27 -14.00
N GLN A 69 -12.33 -6.25 -12.68
CA GLN A 69 -11.52 -5.24 -11.99
C GLN A 69 -10.06 -5.25 -12.50
N GLN A 70 -9.43 -6.42 -12.61
CA GLN A 70 -8.08 -6.56 -13.15
C GLN A 70 -8.00 -6.05 -14.58
N THR A 71 -8.92 -6.47 -15.45
CA THR A 71 -8.91 -6.08 -16.88
C THR A 71 -9.06 -4.58 -17.04
N ALA A 72 -10.00 -3.97 -16.31
CA ALA A 72 -10.24 -2.53 -16.36
C ALA A 72 -9.01 -1.73 -15.90
N TYR A 73 -8.44 -2.07 -14.74
CA TYR A 73 -7.30 -1.33 -14.21
C TYR A 73 -5.97 -1.61 -14.94
N GLN A 74 -5.75 -2.81 -15.46
CA GLN A 74 -4.59 -3.09 -16.30
C GLN A 74 -4.65 -2.30 -17.60
N LYS A 75 -5.84 -2.20 -18.21
CA LYS A 75 -6.06 -1.34 -19.37
C LYS A 75 -5.82 0.13 -19.01
N ALA A 76 -6.39 0.61 -17.90
CA ALA A 76 -6.18 1.98 -17.44
C ALA A 76 -4.70 2.28 -17.17
N GLN A 77 -3.93 1.33 -16.60
CA GLN A 77 -2.49 1.48 -16.39
C GLN A 77 -1.69 1.57 -17.69
N GLN A 78 -2.13 0.90 -18.76
CA GLN A 78 -1.52 1.00 -20.08
C GLN A 78 -1.85 2.33 -20.77
N ASP A 79 -3.09 2.81 -20.61
CA ASP A 79 -3.60 4.02 -21.25
C ASP A 79 -3.07 5.29 -20.55
N ASP A 80 -3.22 5.39 -19.22
CA ASP A 80 -2.69 6.47 -18.39
C ASP A 80 -2.36 5.96 -16.96
N PRO A 81 -1.10 5.64 -16.66
CA PRO A 81 -0.71 5.15 -15.34
C PRO A 81 -0.84 6.22 -14.24
N TYR A 82 -0.76 7.51 -14.56
CA TYR A 82 -0.90 8.56 -13.55
C TYR A 82 -2.35 8.63 -13.05
N GLU A 83 -3.31 8.64 -13.96
CA GLU A 83 -4.73 8.63 -13.63
C GLU A 83 -5.13 7.30 -12.96
N ALA A 84 -4.69 6.16 -13.51
CA ALA A 84 -5.03 4.85 -12.95
C ALA A 84 -4.53 4.67 -11.50
N ASN A 85 -3.34 5.18 -11.18
CA ASN A 85 -2.78 5.07 -9.82
C ASN A 85 -3.55 5.92 -8.79
N GLN A 86 -4.44 6.84 -9.19
CA GLN A 86 -5.29 7.54 -8.24
C GLN A 86 -6.32 6.61 -7.60
N TYR A 87 -6.71 5.53 -8.28
CA TYR A 87 -7.75 4.58 -7.86
C TYR A 87 -7.18 3.24 -7.36
N LEU A 88 -5.87 3.15 -7.21
CA LEU A 88 -5.17 1.94 -6.76
C LEU A 88 -4.25 2.26 -5.59
N ILE A 89 -4.11 1.31 -4.66
CA ILE A 89 -3.00 1.33 -3.71
C ILE A 89 -1.86 0.57 -4.35
N THR A 90 -0.76 1.26 -4.60
CA THR A 90 0.41 0.65 -5.24
C THR A 90 1.60 0.59 -4.30
N LEU A 91 2.14 -0.61 -4.10
CA LEU A 91 3.30 -0.87 -3.25
C LEU A 91 4.49 -1.32 -4.10
N SER A 92 5.70 -0.94 -3.70
CA SER A 92 6.94 -1.45 -4.29
C SER A 92 7.72 -2.21 -3.22
N LEU A 93 8.01 -3.48 -3.48
CA LEU A 93 8.81 -4.34 -2.60
C LEU A 93 10.17 -4.60 -3.24
N TYR A 94 11.24 -4.39 -2.49
CA TYR A 94 12.60 -4.52 -3.00
C TYR A 94 13.03 -5.99 -3.07
N ASP A 95 13.64 -6.37 -4.20
CA ASP A 95 14.25 -7.67 -4.46
C ASP A 95 13.36 -8.91 -4.23
N ILE A 96 12.05 -8.74 -4.43
CA ILE A 96 11.10 -9.85 -4.48
C ILE A 96 10.78 -10.15 -5.94
N ALA A 97 10.75 -11.43 -6.31
CA ALA A 97 10.35 -11.87 -7.65
C ALA A 97 8.83 -12.07 -7.74
N ALA A 98 8.21 -11.68 -8.86
CA ALA A 98 6.77 -11.88 -9.09
C ALA A 98 6.30 -13.34 -9.08
N ASN A 99 7.21 -14.30 -9.25
CA ASN A 99 6.94 -15.74 -9.17
C ASN A 99 7.33 -16.35 -7.81
N SER A 100 7.60 -15.53 -6.79
CA SER A 100 7.91 -16.03 -5.45
C SER A 100 6.70 -16.83 -4.92
N PRO A 101 6.92 -18.05 -4.40
CA PRO A 101 5.84 -18.90 -3.90
C PRO A 101 5.17 -18.35 -2.64
N ASP A 102 5.83 -17.42 -1.95
CA ASP A 102 5.31 -16.78 -0.74
C ASP A 102 4.34 -15.63 -1.04
N LEU A 103 4.15 -15.29 -2.33
CA LEU A 103 3.22 -14.24 -2.72
C LEU A 103 1.77 -14.71 -2.59
N PRO A 104 0.90 -13.89 -1.99
CA PRO A 104 -0.52 -14.18 -1.97
C PRO A 104 -1.09 -14.22 -3.39
N SER A 105 -2.09 -15.08 -3.61
CA SER A 105 -2.77 -15.15 -4.90
C SER A 105 -3.62 -13.90 -5.16
N PRO A 106 -3.81 -13.48 -6.43
CA PRO A 106 -4.81 -12.48 -6.77
C PRO A 106 -6.18 -12.78 -6.13
N GLY A 107 -6.85 -11.73 -5.66
CA GLY A 107 -8.09 -11.81 -4.88
C GLY A 107 -7.90 -11.92 -3.37
N SER A 108 -6.69 -12.26 -2.90
CA SER A 108 -6.39 -12.29 -1.46
C SER A 108 -6.55 -10.89 -0.83
N ILE A 109 -7.06 -10.84 0.39
CA ILE A 109 -7.11 -9.60 1.17
C ILE A 109 -5.77 -9.39 1.87
N ILE A 110 -5.12 -8.28 1.52
CA ILE A 110 -3.88 -7.84 2.14
C ILE A 110 -4.23 -6.88 3.26
N VAL A 111 -3.77 -7.20 4.48
CA VAL A 111 -3.91 -6.33 5.64
C VAL A 111 -2.56 -5.71 5.94
N ARG A 112 -2.49 -4.38 5.94
CA ARG A 112 -1.26 -3.64 6.25
C ARG A 112 -1.52 -2.66 7.39
N THR A 113 -0.71 -2.72 8.44
CA THR A 113 -0.56 -1.64 9.42
C THR A 113 0.27 -0.53 8.78
N ALA A 114 -0.12 0.74 8.93
CA ALA A 114 0.66 1.82 8.31
C ALA A 114 2.12 1.75 8.79
N ILE A 115 3.03 2.03 7.85
CA ILE A 115 4.46 1.73 7.98
C ILE A 115 4.99 2.34 9.30
N PRO A 116 5.73 1.59 10.13
CA PRO A 116 6.46 2.23 11.23
C PRO A 116 7.36 3.29 10.59
N GLY A 117 7.25 4.53 11.06
CA GLY A 117 8.10 5.61 10.59
C GLY A 117 9.57 5.22 10.73
N PRO A 118 10.49 5.83 9.96
CA PRO A 118 11.92 5.63 10.20
C PRO A 118 12.19 5.84 11.68
N PRO A 119 13.01 5.00 12.33
CA PRO A 119 13.34 5.18 13.74
C PRO A 119 13.81 6.62 13.93
N SER A 120 13.18 7.33 14.87
CA SER A 120 13.58 8.69 15.20
C SER A 120 15.07 8.67 15.51
N VAL A 121 15.89 9.18 14.59
CA VAL A 121 17.28 9.46 14.87
C VAL A 121 17.22 10.59 15.90
N SER A 122 17.39 10.22 17.17
CA SER A 122 17.75 11.19 18.20
C SER A 122 19.01 11.87 17.70
N SER A 123 18.89 13.09 17.16
CA SER A 123 20.03 13.96 17.01
C SER A 123 20.54 14.22 18.43
N LYS A 124 21.51 13.41 18.86
CA LYS A 124 22.43 13.88 19.88
C LYS A 124 23.11 15.06 19.24
N HIS A 125 22.71 16.27 19.63
CA HIS A 125 23.59 17.42 19.57
C HIS A 125 24.91 16.98 20.21
N TYR A 126 25.90 16.71 19.37
CA TYR A 126 27.28 16.87 19.80
C TYR A 126 27.49 18.38 19.85
N SER A 127 27.23 18.92 21.03
CA SER A 127 27.93 20.11 21.50
C SER A 127 29.26 19.62 22.07
N ASP A 128 30.32 20.34 21.70
CA ASP A 128 31.68 20.30 22.25
C ASP A 128 32.54 19.12 21.73
N PHE A 129 33.65 19.31 21.00
CA PHE A 129 34.73 20.30 21.09
C PHE A 129 35.24 20.75 19.71
#